data_AF-J7CSX3-F1
#
_entry.id   AF-J7CSX3-F1
#
_cell.length_a   1.000
_cell.length_b   1.000
_cell.length_c   1.000
_cell.angle_alpha   90.00
_cell.angle_beta   90.00
_cell.angle_gamma   90.00
#
_symmetry.space_group_name_H-M   'P 1'
#
loop_
_entity.id
_entity.type
_entity.pdbx_description
1 polymer ?
#
loop_
_entity_poly.entity_id
_entity_poly.type
_entity_poly.pdbx_seq_one_letter_code
_entity_poly.pdbx_strand_id
1 'polypeptide(L)'
;MTFCPAGEKKDLIAYFMCFTRKAHMGVRYIVTDMNAPYFSLVKEPFPNAQIIIDCFHIGQHLNKFFDRVRKRVMKKLNQKDASQAKYYRQLKPLYKLLLKSDDELDYTTFKKWQNFQWRYLTESEVVDCLPSISYELKMA
;
A
#
# COMPACT_ATOMS: atom_id res chain seq x y z
N MET A 1 -15.32 -10.36 -13.82
CA MET A 1 -14.54 -10.06 -15.04
C MET A 1 -13.44 -9.12 -14.60
N THR A 2 -12.19 -9.59 -14.53
CA THR A 2 -11.06 -8.78 -14.07
C THR A 2 -10.37 -8.24 -15.32
N PHE A 3 -10.29 -6.91 -15.46
CA PHE A 3 -9.73 -6.25 -16.64
C PHE A 3 -8.53 -5.39 -16.23
N CYS A 4 -7.35 -5.68 -16.78
CA CYS A 4 -6.18 -4.80 -16.75
C CYS A 4 -5.88 -4.35 -18.18
N PRO A 5 -6.43 -3.21 -18.64
CA PRO A 5 -6.12 -2.72 -19.96
C PRO A 5 -4.81 -1.92 -19.91
N ALA A 6 -3.81 -2.38 -20.65
CA ALA A 6 -2.60 -1.63 -20.95
C ALA A 6 -2.76 -0.67 -22.16
N GLY A 7 -4.01 -0.42 -22.61
CA GLY A 7 -4.34 0.38 -23.80
C GLY A 7 -4.98 1.74 -23.49
N GLU A 8 -5.04 2.62 -24.50
CA GLU A 8 -5.63 3.95 -24.36
C GLU A 8 -7.15 3.88 -24.08
N LYS A 9 -7.70 4.89 -23.36
CA LYS A 9 -9.11 4.93 -22.92
C LYS A 9 -10.14 4.66 -24.03
N LYS A 10 -9.83 5.05 -25.27
CA LYS A 10 -10.72 4.89 -26.43
C LYS A 10 -10.90 3.42 -26.81
N ASP A 11 -9.84 2.61 -26.68
CA ASP A 11 -9.86 1.20 -27.04
C ASP A 11 -10.73 0.39 -26.09
N LEU A 12 -10.79 0.82 -24.82
CA LEU A 12 -11.57 0.16 -23.79
C LEU A 12 -13.08 0.35 -23.97
N ILE A 13 -13.52 1.57 -24.34
CA ILE A 13 -14.93 1.83 -24.67
C ILE A 13 -15.35 1.01 -25.89
N ALA A 14 -14.53 1.03 -26.95
CA ALA A 14 -14.80 0.28 -28.17
C ALA A 14 -14.95 -1.22 -27.88
N TYR A 15 -14.07 -1.77 -27.03
CA TYR A 15 -14.16 -3.15 -26.55
C TYR A 15 -15.46 -3.43 -25.79
N PHE A 16 -15.86 -2.55 -24.87
CA PHE A 16 -17.11 -2.74 -24.11
C PHE A 16 -18.35 -2.66 -25.01
N MET A 17 -18.36 -1.82 -26.03
CA MET A 17 -19.51 -1.68 -26.94
C MET A 17 -19.74 -2.91 -27.83
N CYS A 18 -18.80 -3.86 -27.90
CA CYS A 18 -18.97 -5.12 -28.62
C CYS A 18 -19.92 -6.11 -27.91
N PHE A 19 -20.25 -5.89 -26.63
CA PHE A 19 -21.10 -6.80 -25.87
C PHE A 19 -22.60 -6.52 -26.08
N THR A 20 -23.42 -7.55 -25.86
CA THR A 20 -24.88 -7.39 -26.00
C THR A 20 -25.46 -6.56 -24.88
N ARG A 21 -26.56 -5.85 -25.15
CA ARG A 21 -27.30 -5.07 -24.13
C ARG A 21 -27.67 -5.89 -22.89
N LYS A 22 -27.99 -7.18 -23.07
CA LYS A 22 -28.28 -8.10 -21.95
C LYS A 22 -27.06 -8.32 -21.07
N ALA A 23 -25.86 -8.43 -21.66
CA ALA A 23 -24.61 -8.53 -20.92
C ALA A 23 -24.33 -7.25 -20.13
N HIS A 24 -24.47 -6.09 -20.75
CA HIS A 24 -24.29 -4.79 -20.09
C HIS A 24 -25.21 -4.59 -18.88
N MET A 25 -26.51 -4.88 -19.03
CA MET A 25 -27.50 -4.74 -17.97
C MET A 25 -27.35 -5.78 -16.85
N GLY A 26 -26.71 -6.91 -17.15
CA GLY A 26 -26.50 -8.02 -16.22
C GLY A 26 -25.26 -7.90 -15.34
N VAL A 27 -24.36 -6.93 -15.61
CA VAL A 27 -23.20 -6.67 -14.75
C VAL A 27 -23.66 -6.02 -13.45
N ARG A 28 -23.35 -6.68 -12.32
CA ARG A 28 -23.71 -6.21 -10.98
C ARG A 28 -22.57 -5.48 -10.27
N TYR A 29 -21.33 -5.91 -10.50
CA TYR A 29 -20.15 -5.37 -9.82
C TYR A 29 -19.01 -5.17 -10.81
N ILE A 30 -18.31 -4.04 -10.67
CA ILE A 30 -17.08 -3.73 -11.41
C ILE A 30 -16.01 -3.41 -10.38
N VAL A 31 -14.92 -4.17 -10.40
CA VAL A 31 -13.74 -3.87 -9.59
C VAL A 31 -12.79 -3.05 -10.46
N THR A 32 -12.41 -1.87 -10.00
CA THR A 32 -11.52 -0.94 -10.72
C THR A 32 -10.44 -0.38 -9.81
N ASP A 33 -9.32 -0.02 -10.42
CA ASP A 33 -8.30 0.82 -9.80
C ASP A 33 -8.88 2.22 -9.46
N MET A 34 -8.23 2.95 -8.55
CA MET A 34 -8.58 4.31 -8.10
C MET A 34 -8.33 5.40 -9.16
N ASN A 35 -8.51 5.07 -10.43
CA ASN A 35 -8.31 5.99 -11.54
C ASN A 35 -9.60 6.75 -11.84
N ALA A 36 -9.65 8.03 -11.42
CA ALA A 36 -10.82 8.92 -11.55
C ALA A 36 -11.51 8.83 -12.94
N PRO A 37 -10.77 8.94 -14.06
CA PRO A 37 -11.34 8.74 -15.39
C PRO A 37 -12.06 7.42 -15.64
N TYR A 38 -11.63 6.32 -15.04
CA TYR A 38 -12.23 5.00 -15.28
C TYR A 38 -13.62 4.89 -14.67
N PHE A 39 -13.90 5.59 -13.55
CA PHE A 39 -15.23 5.62 -12.96
C PHE A 39 -16.30 6.14 -13.93
N SER A 40 -15.99 7.20 -14.67
CA SER A 40 -16.91 7.76 -15.67
C SER A 40 -17.04 6.83 -16.88
N LEU A 41 -15.93 6.22 -17.32
CA LEU A 41 -15.89 5.35 -18.50
C LEU A 41 -16.67 4.04 -18.33
N VAL A 42 -16.71 3.47 -17.12
CA VAL A 42 -17.43 2.21 -16.88
C VAL A 42 -18.92 2.41 -16.63
N LYS A 43 -19.34 3.62 -16.26
CA LYS A 43 -20.74 3.94 -15.95
C LYS A 43 -21.62 4.02 -17.19
N GLU A 44 -21.06 4.45 -18.32
CA GLU A 44 -21.75 4.50 -19.62
C GLU A 44 -22.15 3.10 -20.13
N PRO A 45 -21.22 2.12 -20.24
CA PRO A 45 -21.56 0.77 -20.67
C PRO A 45 -22.27 -0.06 -19.60
N PHE A 46 -22.09 0.22 -18.31
CA PHE A 46 -22.66 -0.62 -17.23
C PHE A 46 -23.46 0.20 -16.22
N PRO A 47 -24.67 0.68 -16.59
CA PRO A 47 -25.44 1.60 -15.76
C PRO A 47 -25.93 0.99 -14.44
N ASN A 48 -26.11 -0.34 -14.38
CA ASN A 48 -26.59 -1.05 -13.19
C ASN A 48 -25.46 -1.56 -12.27
N ALA A 49 -24.21 -1.42 -12.70
CA ALA A 49 -23.10 -2.00 -11.97
C ALA A 49 -22.65 -1.10 -10.81
N GLN A 50 -22.46 -1.71 -9.64
CA GLN A 50 -21.82 -1.06 -8.51
C GLN A 50 -20.30 -1.12 -8.68
N ILE A 51 -19.65 0.02 -8.53
CA ILE A 51 -18.19 0.13 -8.66
C ILE A 51 -17.54 -0.14 -7.30
N ILE A 52 -16.61 -1.08 -7.27
CA ILE A 52 -15.80 -1.48 -6.12
C ILE A 52 -14.36 -1.08 -6.40
N ILE A 53 -13.71 -0.46 -5.43
CA ILE A 53 -12.29 -0.10 -5.52
C ILE A 53 -11.45 -1.35 -5.21
N ASP A 54 -10.42 -1.58 -6.02
CA ASP A 54 -9.46 -2.66 -5.77
C ASP A 54 -8.61 -2.40 -4.52
N CYS A 55 -8.77 -3.27 -3.52
CA CYS A 55 -8.04 -3.23 -2.24
C CYS A 55 -6.52 -3.42 -2.42
N PHE A 56 -6.07 -4.12 -3.47
CA PHE A 56 -4.64 -4.30 -3.73
C PHE A 56 -3.97 -2.97 -4.06
N HIS A 57 -4.61 -2.18 -4.93
CA HIS A 57 -4.12 -0.85 -5.28
C HIS A 57 -4.14 0.08 -4.06
N ILE A 58 -5.18 0.03 -3.21
CA ILE A 58 -5.22 0.78 -1.95
C ILE A 58 -4.01 0.44 -1.07
N GLY A 59 -3.77 -0.84 -0.80
CA GLY A 59 -2.62 -1.28 -0.01
C GLY A 59 -1.28 -0.84 -0.63
N GLN A 60 -1.14 -0.94 -1.95
CA GLN A 60 0.05 -0.48 -2.65
C GLN A 60 0.27 1.04 -2.50
N HIS A 61 -0.80 1.84 -2.57
CA HIS A 61 -0.74 3.29 -2.39
C HIS A 61 -0.38 3.68 -0.95
N LEU A 62 -0.93 3.00 0.04
CA LEU A 62 -0.59 3.17 1.46
C LEU A 62 0.90 2.85 1.69
N ASN A 63 1.37 1.71 1.21
CA ASN A 63 2.79 1.32 1.31
C ASN A 63 3.72 2.36 0.66
N LYS A 64 3.37 2.89 -0.53
CA LYS A 64 4.12 3.96 -1.19
C LYS A 64 4.09 5.27 -0.40
N PHE A 65 2.94 5.63 0.20
CA PHE A 65 2.82 6.81 1.04
C PHE A 65 3.71 6.69 2.27
N PHE A 66 3.62 5.57 2.99
CA PHE A 66 4.41 5.30 4.17
C PHE A 66 5.92 5.31 3.85
N ASP A 67 6.34 4.69 2.75
CA ASP A 67 7.75 4.71 2.32
C ASP A 67 8.25 6.14 2.00
N ARG A 68 7.39 7.01 1.44
CA ARG A 68 7.72 8.43 1.24
C ARG A 68 7.92 9.15 2.56
N VAL A 69 7.04 8.94 3.54
CA VAL A 69 7.16 9.54 4.89
C VAL A 69 8.44 9.06 5.56
N ARG A 70 8.70 7.74 5.56
CA ARG A 70 9.93 7.14 6.09
C ARG A 70 11.18 7.74 5.48
N LYS A 71 11.26 7.82 4.14
CA LYS A 71 12.40 8.43 3.44
C LYS A 71 12.56 9.91 3.80
N ARG A 72 11.46 10.65 3.97
CA ARG A 72 11.48 12.06 4.38
C ARG A 72 12.04 12.20 5.80
N VAL A 73 11.55 11.40 6.75
CA VAL A 73 12.05 11.38 8.14
C VAL A 73 13.54 11.02 8.16
N MET A 74 13.94 9.95 7.45
CA MET A 74 15.34 9.55 7.37
C MET A 74 16.28 10.63 6.82
N LYS A 75 15.82 11.44 5.86
CA LYS A 75 16.60 12.56 5.33
C LYS A 75 16.80 13.70 6.35
N LYS A 76 15.88 13.85 7.30
CA LYS A 76 15.96 14.85 8.37
C LYS A 76 16.89 14.43 9.52
N LEU A 77 17.18 13.13 9.65
CA LEU A 77 18.03 12.62 10.73
C LEU A 77 19.50 13.03 10.54
N ASN A 78 20.09 13.64 11.57
CA ASN A 78 21.51 13.96 11.58
C ASN A 78 22.36 12.73 11.94
N GLN A 79 23.03 12.12 10.96
CA GLN A 79 23.83 10.91 11.20
C GLN A 79 25.11 11.14 12.02
N LYS A 80 25.52 12.40 12.26
CA LYS A 80 26.63 12.71 13.18
C LYS A 80 26.21 12.60 14.65
N ASP A 81 24.92 12.73 14.93
CA ASP A 81 24.39 12.52 16.27
C ASP A 81 24.15 11.02 16.50
N ALA A 82 24.68 10.48 17.61
CA ALA A 82 24.62 9.06 17.90
C ALA A 82 23.18 8.53 18.07
N SER A 83 22.27 9.33 18.63
CA SER A 83 20.86 8.97 18.81
C SER A 83 20.12 8.92 17.48
N GLN A 84 20.32 9.93 16.62
CA GLN A 84 19.67 10.02 15.32
C GLN A 84 20.26 9.00 14.33
N ALA A 85 21.56 8.70 14.42
CA ALA A 85 22.20 7.61 13.66
C ALA A 85 21.67 6.23 14.06
N LYS A 86 21.27 6.02 15.33
CA LYS A 86 20.56 4.80 15.76
C LYS A 86 19.20 4.69 15.06
N TYR A 87 18.40 5.75 15.03
CA TYR A 87 17.11 5.76 14.34
C TYR A 87 17.23 5.48 12.85
N TYR A 88 18.22 6.08 12.18
CA TYR A 88 18.49 5.80 10.77
C TYR A 88 18.81 4.32 10.54
N ARG A 89 19.66 3.72 11.40
CA ARG A 89 20.00 2.30 11.35
C ARG A 89 18.82 1.39 11.64
N GLN A 90 17.79 1.83 12.37
CA GLN A 90 16.56 1.06 12.57
C GLN A 90 15.65 1.16 11.34
N LEU A 91 15.34 2.39 10.88
CA LEU A 91 14.40 2.64 9.79
C LEU A 91 14.87 2.16 8.41
N LYS A 92 16.18 2.10 8.15
CA LYS A 92 16.71 1.73 6.83
C LYS A 92 16.60 0.23 6.52
N PRO A 93 17.08 -0.70 7.36
CA PRO A 93 17.01 -2.13 7.07
C PRO A 93 15.66 -2.75 7.45
N LEU A 94 14.99 -2.25 8.49
CA LEU A 94 13.78 -2.86 9.03
C LEU A 94 12.49 -2.41 8.33
N TYR A 95 12.57 -1.56 7.31
CA TYR A 95 11.38 -1.07 6.60
C TYR A 95 10.52 -2.18 6.00
N LYS A 96 11.11 -3.33 5.67
CA LYS A 96 10.37 -4.48 5.12
C LYS A 96 9.42 -5.10 6.14
N LEU A 97 9.74 -5.02 7.44
CA LEU A 97 8.84 -5.51 8.50
C LEU A 97 7.56 -4.66 8.55
N LEU A 98 7.66 -3.37 8.21
CA LEU A 98 6.50 -2.46 8.14
C LEU A 98 5.62 -2.71 6.92
N LEU A 99 6.08 -3.50 5.95
CA LEU A 99 5.34 -3.87 4.73
C LEU A 99 4.81 -5.30 4.78
N LYS A 100 5.12 -6.04 5.84
CA LYS A 100 4.68 -7.42 6.04
C LYS A 100 3.20 -7.41 6.43
N SER A 101 2.43 -8.39 5.96
CA SER A 101 1.06 -8.55 6.43
C SER A 101 1.05 -8.97 7.90
N ASP A 102 -0.02 -8.60 8.60
CA ASP A 102 -0.26 -8.98 10.00
C ASP A 102 -0.24 -10.51 10.17
N ASP A 103 -0.88 -11.24 9.24
CA ASP A 103 -0.91 -12.70 9.21
C ASP A 103 0.47 -13.36 9.10
N GLU A 104 1.45 -12.68 8.51
CA GLU A 104 2.81 -13.19 8.36
C GLU A 104 3.75 -12.73 9.48
N LEU A 105 3.31 -11.82 10.36
CA LEU A 105 4.16 -11.23 11.39
C LEU A 105 4.38 -12.21 12.55
N ASP A 106 5.61 -12.28 13.04
CA ASP A 106 6.00 -13.20 14.12
C ASP A 106 5.83 -12.53 15.49
N TYR A 107 4.76 -12.91 16.21
CA TYR A 107 4.42 -12.39 17.55
C TYR A 107 5.03 -13.21 18.70
N THR A 108 5.57 -14.38 18.40
CA THR A 108 5.95 -15.36 19.45
C THR A 108 7.45 -15.53 19.59
N THR A 109 8.19 -15.42 18.49
CA THR A 109 9.60 -15.78 18.49
C THR A 109 10.45 -14.56 18.81
N PHE A 110 11.13 -14.60 19.95
CA PHE A 110 12.12 -13.60 20.30
C PHE A 110 13.39 -13.78 19.48
N LYS A 111 13.74 -12.76 18.70
CA LYS A 111 14.97 -12.70 17.90
C LYS A 111 15.87 -11.59 18.43
N LYS A 112 17.18 -11.77 18.28
CA LYS A 112 18.18 -10.80 18.74
C LYS A 112 18.40 -9.75 17.64
N TRP A 113 18.10 -8.48 17.92
CA TRP A 113 18.18 -7.41 16.91
C TRP A 113 19.34 -6.46 17.16
N GLN A 114 20.34 -6.45 16.26
CA GLN A 114 21.50 -5.56 16.36
C GLN A 114 21.09 -4.07 16.41
N ASN A 115 20.08 -3.68 15.64
CA ASN A 115 19.58 -2.31 15.53
C ASN A 115 18.85 -1.85 16.81
N PHE A 116 18.53 -2.78 17.71
CA PHE A 116 17.97 -2.52 19.03
C PHE A 116 18.97 -2.87 20.14
N GLN A 117 20.27 -2.63 19.90
CA GLN A 117 21.33 -2.89 20.89
C GLN A 117 21.32 -4.34 21.37
N TRP A 118 21.09 -5.28 20.43
CA TRP A 118 21.09 -6.72 20.72
C TRP A 118 20.01 -7.20 21.68
N ARG A 119 18.93 -6.42 21.85
CA ARG A 119 17.74 -6.84 22.59
C ARG A 119 17.02 -7.99 21.89
N TYR A 120 16.43 -8.87 22.69
CA TYR A 120 15.47 -9.87 22.26
C TYR A 120 14.12 -9.20 22.09
N LEU A 121 13.61 -9.19 20.87
CA LEU A 121 12.30 -8.65 20.52
C LEU A 121 11.65 -9.56 19.48
N THR A 122 10.32 -9.63 19.52
CA THR A 122 9.48 -10.19 18.48
C THR A 122 9.43 -9.26 17.26
N GLU A 123 8.94 -9.76 16.12
CA GLU A 123 8.77 -8.90 14.95
C GLU A 123 7.69 -7.83 15.19
N SER A 124 6.63 -8.17 15.93
CA SER A 124 5.58 -7.22 16.32
C SER A 124 6.11 -6.08 17.19
N GLU A 125 6.91 -6.37 18.21
CA GLU A 125 7.52 -5.34 19.06
C GLU A 125 8.43 -4.41 18.25
N VAL A 126 9.16 -4.96 17.27
CA VAL A 126 9.98 -4.15 16.36
C VAL A 126 9.11 -3.24 15.49
N VAL A 127 8.01 -3.77 14.95
CA VAL A 127 7.05 -3.01 14.16
C VAL A 127 6.42 -1.88 14.99
N ASP A 128 6.09 -2.10 16.25
CA ASP A 128 5.52 -1.06 17.14
C ASP A 128 6.54 0.05 17.49
N CYS A 129 7.82 -0.32 17.60
CA CYS A 129 8.88 0.63 17.93
C CYS A 129 9.22 1.58 16.77
N LEU A 130 9.13 1.13 15.51
CA LEU A 130 9.63 1.88 14.37
C LEU A 130 8.83 3.17 14.07
N PRO A 131 7.48 3.18 14.05
CA PRO A 131 6.70 4.41 13.91
C PRO A 131 6.91 5.38 15.07
N SER A 132 7.20 4.88 16.27
CA SER A 132 7.42 5.68 17.48
C SER A 132 8.69 6.54 17.43
N ILE A 133 9.55 6.35 16.43
CA ILE A 133 10.78 7.14 16.21
C ILE A 133 10.46 8.60 15.84
N SER A 134 9.33 8.87 15.19
CA SER A 134 8.96 10.22 14.76
C SER A 134 7.45 10.42 14.79
N TYR A 135 7.01 11.60 15.23
CA TYR A 135 5.60 11.98 15.17
C TYR A 135 5.02 11.86 13.75
N GLU A 136 5.80 12.24 12.73
CA GLU A 136 5.38 12.12 11.32
C GLU A 136 5.12 10.68 10.89
N LEU A 137 5.89 9.71 11.43
CA LEU A 137 5.72 8.30 11.14
C LEU A 137 4.57 7.68 11.92
N LYS A 138 4.33 8.15 13.16
CA LYS A 138 3.24 7.67 14.00
C LYS A 138 1.86 8.11 13.51
N MET A 139 1.79 9.23 12.80
CA MET A 139 0.55 9.80 12.25
C MET A 139 0.29 9.45 10.78
N ALA A 140 1.23 8.75 10.14
CA ALA A 140 1.13 8.33 8.74
C ALA A 140 0.40 7.00 8.62
#